data_AF-A0A329W5W4-F1
#
_entry.id   AF-A0A329W5W4-F1
#
_cell.length_a   1.000
_cell.length_b   1.000
_cell.length_c   1.000
_cell.angle_alpha   90.00
_cell.angle_beta   90.00
_cell.angle_gamma   90.00
#
_symmetry.space_group_name_H-M   'P 1'
#
loop_
_entity.id
_entity.type
_entity.pdbx_description
1 polymer ?
#
loop_
_entity_poly.entity_id
_entity_poly.type
_entity_poly.pdbx_seq_one_letter_code
_entity_poly.pdbx_strand_id
1 'polypeptide(L)'
;MNVDFKQGLNANAKFNGDFYSVKTYSGYRLLRADPQGHEHVLSPDVTDSQLGGAVLDSLSKSRLVDPDDDFFDNERAAERYKEWIKHLMEIYNYCSKRQLFKKMNSCDICLLDGVITIMPYGHEKLELWTGKGIVESDNVVIPADSSLEEVGSALRLAFSRCRIYV
;
A
#
# COMPACT_ATOMS: atom_id res chain seq x y z
N MET A 1 13.71 10.04 27.80
CA MET A 1 13.49 8.58 27.69
C MET A 1 12.38 8.40 26.68
N ASN A 2 12.72 8.04 25.45
CA ASN A 2 11.74 7.84 24.39
C ASN A 2 11.15 6.45 24.59
N VAL A 3 9.84 6.39 24.85
CA VAL A 3 9.09 5.14 24.94
C VAL A 3 9.24 4.41 23.60
N ASP A 4 9.62 3.13 23.62
CA ASP A 4 9.98 2.28 22.47
C ASP A 4 9.16 2.58 21.21
N PHE A 5 9.71 3.36 20.28
CA PHE A 5 9.10 3.55 18.97
C PHE A 5 9.26 2.26 18.16
N LYS A 6 8.14 1.61 17.85
CA LYS A 6 8.10 0.48 16.93
C LYS A 6 7.31 0.88 15.69
N GLN A 7 8.01 0.95 14.56
CA GLN A 7 7.38 1.28 13.27
C GLN A 7 6.63 0.10 12.64
N GLY A 8 7.01 -1.12 12.99
CA GLY A 8 6.58 -2.32 12.27
C GLY A 8 7.15 -2.40 10.86
N LEU A 9 6.71 -3.44 10.13
CA LEU A 9 6.96 -3.63 8.71
C LEU A 9 5.76 -3.11 7.93
N ASN A 10 5.99 -2.38 6.85
CA ASN A 10 4.94 -1.61 6.18
C ASN A 10 4.87 -1.88 4.67
N ALA A 11 3.66 -1.87 4.14
CA ALA A 11 3.36 -1.93 2.72
C ALA A 11 2.14 -1.05 2.41
N ASN A 12 1.98 -0.67 1.14
CA ASN A 12 0.78 -0.02 0.63
C ASN A 12 0.23 -0.86 -0.52
N ALA A 13 -1.09 -1.02 -0.56
CA ALA A 13 -1.78 -1.71 -1.63
C ALA A 13 -2.75 -0.76 -2.32
N LYS A 14 -2.78 -0.80 -3.65
CA LYS A 14 -3.69 -0.05 -4.51
C LYS A 14 -4.46 -0.99 -5.42
N PHE A 15 -5.72 -0.66 -5.69
CA PHE A 15 -6.58 -1.43 -6.58
C PHE A 15 -7.59 -0.51 -7.25
N ASN A 16 -7.71 -0.55 -8.58
CA ASN A 16 -8.63 0.30 -9.32
C ASN A 16 -9.68 -0.47 -10.15
N GLY A 17 -9.71 -1.80 -10.03
CA GLY A 17 -10.53 -2.69 -10.85
C GLY A 17 -9.74 -3.44 -11.92
N ASP A 18 -8.65 -2.85 -12.42
CA ASP A 18 -7.89 -3.38 -13.54
C ASP A 18 -6.60 -4.09 -13.10
N PHE A 19 -6.06 -3.76 -11.91
CA PHE A 19 -4.91 -4.43 -11.31
C PHE A 19 -4.77 -4.14 -9.81
N TYR A 20 -4.06 -5.02 -9.11
CA TYR A 20 -3.49 -4.77 -7.79
C TYR A 20 -2.05 -4.28 -7.92
N SER A 21 -1.67 -3.29 -7.13
CA SER A 21 -0.28 -2.89 -6.91
C SER A 21 -0.01 -2.99 -5.41
N VAL A 22 0.87 -3.91 -5.00
CA VAL A 22 1.29 -4.08 -3.61
C VAL A 22 2.75 -3.69 -3.52
N LYS A 23 3.06 -2.65 -2.78
CA LYS A 23 4.37 -2.01 -2.74
C LYS A 23 4.92 -1.97 -1.33
N THR A 24 6.21 -2.30 -1.20
CA THR A 24 6.97 -2.15 0.04
C THR A 24 7.04 -0.68 0.45
N TYR A 25 6.70 -0.38 1.71
CA TYR A 25 6.86 0.95 2.29
C TYR A 25 7.88 0.89 3.44
N SER A 26 8.80 1.84 3.46
CA SER A 26 9.89 1.92 4.43
C SER A 26 10.03 3.36 4.94
N GLY A 27 10.81 3.56 5.99
CA GLY A 27 11.12 4.91 6.48
C GLY A 27 11.42 4.98 7.97
N TYR A 28 11.14 6.14 8.56
CA TYR A 28 11.26 6.42 10.00
C TYR A 28 10.19 7.45 10.38
N ARG A 29 9.12 7.01 11.05
CA ARG A 29 7.87 7.75 11.33
C ARG A 29 7.09 8.14 10.08
N LEU A 30 7.76 8.77 9.11
CA LEU A 30 7.27 8.98 7.77
C LEU A 30 7.59 7.76 6.91
N LEU A 31 6.56 7.18 6.29
CA LEU A 31 6.69 6.04 5.38
C LEU A 31 6.59 6.51 3.93
N ARG A 32 7.39 5.91 3.05
CA ARG A 32 7.35 6.11 1.60
C ARG A 32 7.55 4.79 0.87
N ALA A 33 7.11 4.74 -0.38
CA ALA A 33 7.45 3.68 -1.32
C ALA A 33 8.98 3.48 -1.37
N ASP A 34 9.43 2.28 -1.00
CA ASP A 34 10.86 1.97 -0.91
C ASP A 34 11.44 1.66 -2.31
N PRO A 35 12.42 2.44 -2.81
CA PRO A 35 13.05 2.17 -4.10
C PRO A 35 13.88 0.87 -4.11
N GLN A 36 14.33 0.39 -2.95
CA GLN A 36 15.02 -0.89 -2.80
C GLN A 36 14.06 -2.04 -2.48
N GLY A 37 12.79 -1.71 -2.23
CA GLY A 37 11.73 -2.68 -1.99
C GLY A 37 11.25 -3.32 -3.28
N HIS A 38 10.10 -3.98 -3.20
CA HIS A 38 9.46 -4.59 -4.36
C HIS A 38 8.03 -4.08 -4.54
N GLU A 39 7.59 -4.05 -5.80
CA GLU A 39 6.21 -3.83 -6.20
C GLU A 39 5.69 -5.05 -6.95
N HIS A 40 4.65 -5.67 -6.42
CA HIS A 40 3.89 -6.69 -7.11
C HIS A 40 2.73 -6.03 -7.86
N VAL A 41 2.77 -6.09 -9.18
CA VAL A 41 1.64 -5.71 -10.03
C VAL A 41 0.92 -6.97 -10.48
N LEU A 42 -0.30 -7.18 -10.00
CA LEU A 42 -1.06 -8.41 -10.19
C LEU A 42 -2.38 -8.15 -10.92
N SER A 43 -2.80 -9.13 -11.71
CA SER A 43 -4.10 -9.14 -12.39
C SER A 43 -5.27 -9.17 -11.39
N PRO A 44 -6.46 -8.61 -11.71
CA PRO A 44 -7.59 -8.54 -10.77
C PRO A 44 -8.20 -9.91 -10.42
N ASP A 45 -7.98 -10.92 -11.27
CA ASP A 45 -8.40 -12.31 -11.11
C ASP A 45 -7.41 -13.17 -10.31
N VAL A 46 -6.35 -12.56 -9.76
CA VAL A 46 -5.38 -13.24 -8.89
C VAL A 46 -6.06 -13.92 -7.70
N THR A 47 -5.61 -15.10 -7.32
CA THR A 47 -6.15 -15.81 -6.15
C THR A 47 -5.80 -15.09 -4.85
N ASP A 48 -6.57 -15.33 -3.78
CA ASP A 48 -6.29 -14.76 -2.46
C ASP A 48 -4.93 -15.18 -1.93
N SER A 49 -4.53 -16.45 -2.14
CA SER A 49 -3.20 -16.94 -1.74
C SER A 49 -2.06 -16.19 -2.45
N GLN A 50 -2.18 -15.93 -3.75
CA GLN A 50 -1.18 -15.16 -4.49
C GLN A 50 -1.15 -13.69 -4.04
N LEU A 51 -2.31 -13.09 -3.79
CA LEU A 51 -2.41 -11.72 -3.28
C LEU A 51 -1.80 -11.58 -1.88
N GLY A 52 -2.10 -12.52 -0.98
CA GLY A 52 -1.50 -12.55 0.36
C GLY A 52 0.01 -12.81 0.32
N GLY A 53 0.48 -13.65 -0.60
CA GLY A 53 1.90 -13.83 -0.87
C GLY A 53 2.61 -12.53 -1.22
N ALA A 54 2.03 -11.71 -2.11
CA ALA A 54 2.57 -10.41 -2.46
C ALA A 54 2.59 -9.42 -1.29
N VAL A 55 1.58 -9.47 -0.41
CA VAL A 55 1.53 -8.67 0.82
C VAL A 55 2.66 -9.05 1.77
N LEU A 56 2.79 -10.34 2.12
CA LEU A 56 3.82 -10.79 3.04
C LEU A 56 5.23 -10.57 2.48
N ASP A 57 5.42 -10.80 1.19
CA ASP A 57 6.69 -10.52 0.51
C ASP A 57 7.05 -9.03 0.58
N SER A 58 6.09 -8.13 0.35
CA SER A 58 6.30 -6.68 0.46
C SER A 58 6.59 -6.25 1.89
N LEU A 59 5.90 -6.80 2.89
CA LEU A 59 6.17 -6.53 4.30
C LEU A 59 7.57 -7.01 4.69
N SER A 60 8.00 -8.19 4.24
CA SER A 60 9.33 -8.74 4.56
C SER A 60 10.50 -7.88 4.08
N LYS A 61 10.27 -7.07 3.04
CA LYS A 61 11.25 -6.15 2.46
C LYS A 61 11.19 -4.74 3.07
N SER A 62 10.25 -4.47 3.96
CA SER A 62 10.14 -3.17 4.64
C SER A 62 11.33 -2.96 5.57
N ARG A 63 11.84 -1.73 5.62
CA ARG A 63 13.06 -1.37 6.36
C ARG A 63 12.83 -0.13 7.22
N LEU A 64 13.53 -0.12 8.35
CA LEU A 64 13.76 1.11 9.10
C LEU A 64 14.90 1.86 8.43
N VAL A 65 14.64 3.10 8.00
CA VAL A 65 15.60 3.93 7.26
C VAL A 65 16.14 5.01 8.19
N ASP A 66 17.43 5.33 8.07
CA ASP A 66 18.04 6.43 8.82
C ASP A 66 17.38 7.77 8.42
N PRO A 67 16.90 8.60 9.37
CA PRO A 67 16.32 9.91 9.08
C PRO A 67 17.20 10.85 8.24
N ASP A 68 18.52 10.68 8.28
CA ASP A 68 19.48 11.49 7.53
C ASP A 68 19.82 10.91 6.13
N ASP A 69 19.22 9.77 5.75
CA ASP A 69 19.38 9.13 4.45
C ASP A 69 18.67 9.91 3.32
N ASP A 70 19.23 9.87 2.11
CA ASP A 70 18.66 10.52 0.94
C ASP A 70 17.31 9.92 0.48
N PHE A 71 16.89 8.81 1.09
CA PHE A 71 15.56 8.23 1.00
C PHE A 71 14.42 9.26 1.16
N PHE A 72 14.60 10.23 2.07
CA PHE A 72 13.59 11.25 2.37
C PHE A 72 13.64 12.48 1.44
N ASP A 73 14.57 12.51 0.49
CA ASP A 73 14.64 13.55 -0.54
C ASP A 73 13.31 13.65 -1.31
N ASN A 74 12.71 14.84 -1.30
CA ASN A 74 11.40 15.09 -1.90
C ASN A 74 11.45 15.14 -3.43
N GLU A 75 12.54 15.63 -4.02
CA GLU A 75 12.69 15.74 -5.47
C GLU A 75 12.82 14.35 -6.08
N ARG A 76 13.72 13.54 -5.51
CA ARG A 76 13.90 12.14 -5.95
C ARG A 76 12.63 11.31 -5.75
N ALA A 77 11.91 11.52 -4.64
CA ALA A 77 10.64 10.85 -4.41
C ALA A 77 9.58 11.25 -5.46
N ALA A 78 9.53 12.52 -5.84
CA ALA A 78 8.61 13.01 -6.88
C ALA A 78 8.96 12.48 -8.28
N GLU A 79 10.24 12.34 -8.61
CA GLU A 79 10.70 11.73 -9.86
C GLU A 79 10.29 10.27 -9.96
N ARG A 80 10.60 9.47 -8.93
CA ARG A 80 10.18 8.06 -8.87
C ARG A 80 8.68 7.88 -8.97
N TYR A 81 7.90 8.78 -8.35
CA TYR A 81 6.45 8.75 -8.45
C TYR A 81 5.96 9.02 -9.87
N LYS A 82 6.56 9.98 -10.58
CA LYS A 82 6.23 10.26 -12.00
C LYS A 82 6.57 9.07 -12.90
N GLU A 83 7.73 8.43 -12.68
CA GLU A 83 8.15 7.24 -13.42
C GLU A 83 7.19 6.07 -13.20
N TRP A 84 6.79 5.84 -11.95
CA TRP A 84 5.81 4.82 -11.60
C TRP A 84 4.45 5.04 -12.30
N ILE A 85 3.94 6.28 -12.30
CA ILE A 85 2.72 6.59 -13.04
C ILE A 85 2.87 6.30 -14.52
N LYS A 86 3.97 6.75 -15.13
CA LYS A 86 4.24 6.54 -16.56
C LYS A 86 4.26 5.05 -16.89
N HIS A 87 4.95 4.25 -16.09
CA HIS A 87 5.05 2.82 -16.27
C HIS A 87 3.68 2.12 -16.20
N LEU A 88 2.85 2.46 -15.21
CA LEU A 88 1.50 1.89 -15.09
C LEU A 88 0.57 2.33 -16.23
N MET A 89 0.68 3.58 -16.68
CA MET A 89 -0.08 4.06 -17.82
C MET A 89 0.29 3.31 -19.11
N GLU A 90 1.58 3.00 -19.31
CA GLU A 90 2.07 2.25 -20.47
C GLU A 90 1.61 0.78 -20.44
N ILE A 91 1.77 0.07 -19.32
CA ILE A 91 1.40 -1.35 -19.21
C ILE A 91 -0.11 -1.57 -19.36
N TYR A 92 -0.91 -0.70 -18.76
CA TYR A 92 -2.38 -0.83 -18.76
C TYR A 92 -3.07 0.03 -19.83
N ASN A 93 -2.29 0.65 -20.73
CA ASN A 93 -2.78 1.48 -21.83
C ASN A 93 -3.75 2.60 -21.41
N TYR A 94 -3.50 3.24 -20.26
CA TYR A 94 -4.28 4.40 -19.85
C TYR A 94 -3.87 5.65 -20.62
N CYS A 95 -4.82 6.29 -21.28
CA CYS A 95 -4.59 7.53 -22.03
C CYS A 95 -4.43 8.77 -21.13
N SER A 96 -4.77 8.66 -19.83
CA SER A 96 -4.63 9.76 -18.88
C SER A 96 -4.48 9.28 -17.44
N LYS A 97 -3.81 10.08 -16.60
CA LYS A 97 -3.78 9.88 -15.14
C LYS A 97 -5.18 9.75 -14.55
N ARG A 98 -6.16 10.49 -15.09
CA ARG A 98 -7.54 10.42 -14.62
C ARG A 98 -8.13 9.02 -14.78
N GLN A 99 -7.86 8.33 -15.89
CA GLN A 99 -8.33 6.96 -16.09
C GLN A 99 -7.68 5.97 -15.10
N LEU A 100 -6.38 6.12 -14.87
CA LEU A 100 -5.63 5.31 -13.90
C LEU A 100 -6.20 5.46 -12.48
N PHE A 101 -6.39 6.71 -12.04
CA PHE A 101 -6.64 7.00 -10.63
C PHE A 101 -8.10 7.11 -10.23
N LYS A 102 -9.04 7.45 -11.12
CA LYS A 102 -10.45 7.79 -10.77
C LYS A 102 -11.19 6.78 -9.87
N LYS A 103 -10.77 5.52 -9.86
CA LYS A 103 -11.36 4.42 -9.08
C LYS A 103 -10.35 3.72 -8.18
N MET A 104 -9.15 4.29 -8.03
CA MET A 104 -8.06 3.64 -7.35
C MET A 104 -8.26 3.76 -5.84
N ASN A 105 -8.57 2.62 -5.22
CA ASN A 105 -8.55 2.46 -3.77
C ASN A 105 -7.11 2.36 -3.27
N SER A 106 -6.92 2.65 -1.98
CA SER A 106 -5.63 2.57 -1.30
C SER A 106 -5.84 2.01 0.10
N CYS A 107 -4.95 1.09 0.50
CA CYS A 107 -4.89 0.54 1.85
C CYS A 107 -3.44 0.56 2.33
N ASP A 108 -3.20 1.02 3.54
CA ASP A 108 -1.91 0.80 4.21
C ASP A 108 -1.96 -0.54 4.95
N ILE A 109 -0.81 -1.21 5.02
CA ILE A 109 -0.66 -2.51 5.66
C ILE A 109 0.53 -2.40 6.60
N CYS A 110 0.31 -2.71 7.88
CA CYS A 110 1.36 -2.71 8.90
C CYS A 110 1.37 -4.05 9.63
N LEU A 111 2.55 -4.66 9.73
CA LEU A 111 2.83 -5.81 10.58
C LEU A 111 3.61 -5.33 11.80
N LEU A 112 3.01 -5.44 12.98
CA LEU A 112 3.61 -5.03 14.24
C LEU A 112 3.16 -5.97 15.36
N ASP A 113 4.11 -6.41 16.20
CA ASP A 113 3.87 -7.24 17.38
C ASP A 113 2.98 -8.49 17.09
N GLY A 114 3.22 -9.14 15.95
CA GLY A 114 2.51 -10.36 15.55
C GLY A 114 1.11 -10.15 14.98
N VAL A 115 0.76 -8.91 14.64
CA VAL A 115 -0.56 -8.55 14.08
C VAL A 115 -0.38 -7.79 12.77
N ILE A 116 -1.16 -8.18 11.75
CA ILE A 116 -1.29 -7.45 10.49
C ILE A 116 -2.55 -6.59 10.57
N THR A 117 -2.37 -5.28 10.41
CA THR A 117 -3.45 -4.29 10.34
C THR A 117 -3.50 -3.70 8.94
N ILE A 118 -4.65 -3.86 8.27
CA ILE A 118 -4.93 -3.30 6.94
C ILE A 118 -5.91 -2.14 7.09
N MET A 119 -5.45 -0.93 6.75
CA MET A 119 -6.13 0.33 6.97
C MET A 119 -6.66 0.88 5.63
N PRO A 120 -7.97 0.85 5.39
CA PRO A 120 -8.53 1.43 4.18
C PRO A 120 -8.48 2.95 4.20
N TYR A 121 -8.52 3.57 3.03
CA TYR A 121 -8.57 5.03 2.88
C TYR A 121 -9.82 5.53 2.13
N GLY A 122 -10.14 6.80 2.37
CA GLY A 122 -11.01 7.62 1.54
C GLY A 122 -10.23 8.31 0.41
N HIS A 123 -10.61 8.05 -0.83
CA HIS A 123 -10.05 8.70 -2.01
C HIS A 123 -10.67 10.09 -2.17
N GLU A 124 -9.91 11.13 -1.82
CA GLU A 124 -10.42 12.50 -1.66
C GLU A 124 -10.13 13.39 -2.87
N LYS A 125 -8.95 13.23 -3.48
CA LYS A 125 -8.60 13.87 -4.76
C LYS A 125 -7.95 12.82 -5.65
N LEU A 126 -7.80 13.13 -6.94
CA LEU A 126 -7.33 12.17 -7.94
C LEU A 126 -6.09 11.38 -7.49
N GLU A 127 -5.07 12.03 -6.94
CA GLU A 127 -3.84 11.40 -6.45
C GLU A 127 -3.70 11.50 -4.92
N LEU A 128 -4.80 11.69 -4.16
CA LEU A 128 -4.81 11.87 -2.70
C LEU A 128 -5.82 10.96 -1.99
N TRP A 129 -5.32 10.18 -1.05
CA TRP A 129 -6.09 9.34 -0.14
C TRP A 129 -5.90 9.83 1.29
N THR A 130 -6.99 9.94 2.04
CA THR A 130 -7.01 10.43 3.43
C THR A 130 -7.90 9.54 4.29
N GLY A 131 -7.83 9.66 5.62
CA GLY A 131 -8.72 8.92 6.53
C GLY A 131 -10.18 9.39 6.50
N LYS A 132 -10.57 10.24 5.53
CA LYS A 132 -11.92 10.79 5.45
C LYS A 132 -12.95 9.68 5.28
N GLY A 133 -13.88 9.61 6.23
CA GLY A 133 -14.95 8.62 6.23
C GLY A 133 -14.51 7.20 6.60
N ILE A 134 -13.29 7.05 7.14
CA ILE A 134 -12.76 5.81 7.69
C ILE A 134 -12.68 5.95 9.21
N VAL A 135 -13.16 4.93 9.92
CA VAL A 135 -13.02 4.81 11.38
C VAL A 135 -12.19 3.57 11.73
N GLU A 136 -11.74 3.47 12.97
CA GLU A 136 -10.88 2.35 13.41
C GLU A 136 -11.52 0.97 13.18
N SER A 137 -12.85 0.86 13.30
CA SER A 137 -13.57 -0.39 13.03
C SER A 137 -13.60 -0.79 11.55
N ASP A 138 -13.23 0.11 10.63
CA ASP A 138 -13.06 -0.22 9.22
C ASP A 138 -11.74 -0.96 8.96
N ASN A 139 -10.77 -0.91 9.89
CA ASN A 139 -9.53 -1.66 9.77
C ASN A 139 -9.82 -3.17 9.76
N VAL A 140 -9.05 -3.91 8.96
CA VAL A 140 -9.04 -5.37 8.99
C VAL A 140 -7.79 -5.82 9.73
N VAL A 141 -7.98 -6.53 10.84
CA VAL A 141 -6.91 -6.95 11.74
C VAL A 141 -6.88 -8.47 11.76
N ILE A 142 -5.72 -9.06 11.45
CA ILE A 142 -5.52 -10.52 11.44
C ILE A 142 -4.17 -10.88 12.12
N PRO A 143 -4.04 -12.09 12.69
CA PRO A 143 -2.77 -12.58 13.19
C PRO A 143 -1.69 -12.67 12.10
N ALA A 144 -0.42 -12.47 12.44
CA ALA A 144 0.69 -12.54 11.49
C ALA A 144 1.00 -13.96 10.98
N ASP A 145 0.55 -14.99 11.69
CA ASP A 145 0.63 -16.39 11.30
C ASP A 145 -0.57 -16.86 10.46
N SER A 146 -1.46 -15.94 10.06
CA SER A 146 -2.54 -16.21 9.12
C SER A 146 -2.00 -16.78 7.80
N SER A 147 -2.77 -17.67 7.19
CA SER A 147 -2.45 -18.23 5.89
C SER A 147 -2.41 -17.16 4.78
N LEU A 148 -1.72 -17.46 3.68
CA LEU A 148 -1.68 -16.57 2.52
C LEU A 148 -3.08 -16.21 2.01
N GLU A 149 -4.01 -17.16 2.04
CA GLU A 149 -5.39 -16.98 1.62
C GLU A 149 -6.16 -16.02 2.55
N GLU A 150 -5.97 -16.14 3.87
CA GLU A 150 -6.55 -15.21 4.85
C GLU A 150 -6.00 -13.79 4.70
N VAL A 151 -4.69 -13.64 4.43
CA VAL A 151 -4.08 -12.33 4.19
C VAL A 151 -4.65 -11.68 2.91
N GLY A 152 -4.79 -12.45 1.83
CA GLY A 152 -5.37 -11.95 0.57
C GLY A 152 -6.84 -11.57 0.70
N SER A 153 -7.65 -12.43 1.33
CA SER A 153 -9.07 -12.16 1.56
C SER A 153 -9.28 -10.97 2.51
N ALA A 154 -8.44 -10.82 3.54
CA ALA A 154 -8.43 -9.64 4.41
C ALA A 154 -8.14 -8.34 3.64
N LEU A 155 -7.19 -8.36 2.71
CA LEU A 155 -6.90 -7.20 1.87
C LEU A 155 -8.08 -6.86 0.95
N ARG A 156 -8.74 -7.85 0.35
CA ARG A 156 -9.97 -7.62 -0.44
C ARG A 156 -11.09 -7.02 0.40
N LEU A 157 -11.28 -7.51 1.62
CA LEU A 157 -12.23 -6.97 2.57
C LEU A 157 -11.91 -5.51 2.90
N ALA A 158 -10.65 -5.17 3.15
CA ALA A 158 -10.25 -3.78 3.40
C ALA A 158 -10.55 -2.87 2.19
N PHE A 159 -10.26 -3.32 0.96
CA PHE A 159 -10.62 -2.56 -0.24
C PHE A 159 -12.13 -2.32 -0.37
N SER A 160 -12.98 -3.27 0.04
CA SER A 160 -14.44 -3.05 0.04
C SER A 160 -14.91 -2.00 1.06
N ARG A 161 -14.07 -1.66 2.03
CA ARG A 161 -14.33 -0.64 3.06
C ARG A 161 -13.78 0.74 2.67
N CYS A 162 -12.98 0.85 1.61
CA CYS A 162 -12.56 2.13 1.05
C CYS A 162 -13.77 3.01 0.66
N ARG A 163 -13.55 4.32 0.69
CA ARG A 163 -14.53 5.33 0.27
C ARG A 163 -13.98 6.09 -0.93
N ILE A 164 -14.83 6.45 -1.90
CA ILE A 164 -14.42 7.23 -3.07
C ILE A 164 -15.26 8.50 -3.15
N TYR A 165 -14.58 9.64 -3.24
CA TYR A 165 -15.19 10.98 -3.33
C TYR A 165 -14.76 11.76 -4.59
N VAL A 166 -13.92 11.15 -5.44
CA VAL A 166 -13.29 11.73 -6.65
C VAL A 166 -14.20 11.70 -7.87
#